data_AF-A0A2T4U4I1-F1
#
_entry.id   AF-A0A2T4U4I1-F1
#
_cell.length_a   1.000
_cell.length_b   1.000
_cell.length_c   1.000
_cell.angle_alpha   90.00
_cell.angle_beta   90.00
_cell.angle_gamma   90.00
#
_symmetry.space_group_name_H-M   'P 1'
#
loop_
_entity.id
_entity.type
_entity.pdbx_description
1 polymer ?
#
loop_
_entity_poly.entity_id
_entity_poly.type
_entity_poly.pdbx_seq_one_letter_code
_entity_poly.pdbx_strand_id
1 'polypeptide(L)' 'MKVHHKKPEVLVYEPMKNGKLKLVAVEYLTPGGDRPSLFGQKFDDGPFPGSYALHAWVWKNNPDGMFAANNPKVKGCN' A
#
# COMPACT_ATOMS: atom_id res chain seq x y z
N MET A 1 -11.06 0.86 -14.45
CA MET A 1 -11.21 1.84 -13.35
C MET A 1 -10.01 2.77 -13.38
N LYS A 2 -10.15 4.08 -13.14
CA LYS A 2 -9.00 5.01 -13.19
C LYS A 2 -8.57 5.34 -11.76
N VAL A 3 -7.34 4.95 -11.40
CA VAL A 3 -6.76 5.25 -10.10
C VAL A 3 -6.54 6.76 -9.95
N HIS A 4 -6.89 7.32 -8.79
CA HIS A 4 -6.72 8.74 -8.49
C HIS A 4 -5.81 8.94 -7.28
N HIS A 5 -4.78 9.75 -7.43
CA HIS A 5 -3.72 9.91 -6.42
C HIS A 5 -4.19 10.36 -5.02
N LYS A 6 -5.31 11.10 -4.94
CA LYS A 6 -5.92 11.53 -3.66
C LYS A 6 -7.03 10.63 -3.14
N LYS A 7 -7.29 9.49 -3.78
CA LYS A 7 -8.39 8.59 -3.44
C LYS A 7 -7.87 7.14 -3.44
N PRO A 8 -7.10 6.76 -2.41
CA PRO A 8 -6.68 5.37 -2.26
C PRO A 8 -7.90 4.49 -1.98
N GLU A 9 -7.87 3.25 -2.49
CA GLU A 9 -8.93 2.26 -2.28
C GLU A 9 -8.80 1.55 -0.92
N VAL A 10 -7.59 1.48 -0.35
CA VAL A 10 -7.32 0.78 0.91
C VAL A 10 -6.55 1.67 1.89
N LEU A 11 -6.95 1.63 3.16
CA LEU A 11 -6.21 2.21 4.28
C LEU A 11 -5.55 1.09 5.09
N VAL A 12 -4.28 1.25 5.44
CA VAL A 12 -3.51 0.23 6.14
C VAL A 12 -3.21 0.70 7.57
N TYR A 13 -3.64 -0.10 8.54
CA TYR A 13 -3.46 0.19 9.96
C TYR A 13 -2.53 -0.82 10.64
N GLU A 14 -1.63 -0.32 11.47
CA GLU A 14 -0.79 -1.14 12.35
C GLU A 14 -1.43 -1.22 13.75
N PRO A 15 -1.57 -2.42 14.33
CA PRO A 15 -1.96 -2.60 15.72
C PRO A 15 -0.88 -2.06 16.68
N MET A 16 -1.30 -1.25 17.64
CA MET A 16 -0.44 -0.69 18.68
C MET A 16 -0.56 -1.50 19.98
N LYS A 17 0.49 -1.47 20.82
CA LYS A 17 0.52 -2.18 22.11
C LYS A 17 -0.65 -1.87 23.05
N ASN A 18 -1.25 -0.69 22.90
CA ASN A 18 -2.40 -0.25 23.70
C ASN A 18 -3.76 -0.63 23.08
N GLY A 19 -3.78 -1.55 22.11
CA GLY A 19 -4.99 -2.01 21.43
C GLY A 19 -5.57 -1.03 20.41
N LYS A 20 -4.95 0.14 20.21
CA LYS A 20 -5.38 1.11 19.18
C LYS A 20 -4.81 0.75 17.82
N LEU A 21 -5.44 1.26 16.77
CA LEU A 21 -4.96 1.18 15.40
C LEU A 21 -4.32 2.50 14.98
N LYS A 22 -3.15 2.42 14.34
CA LYS A 22 -2.47 3.59 13.75
C LYS A 22 -2.48 3.48 12.23
N LEU A 23 -2.98 4.51 11.54
CA LEU A 23 -2.87 4.60 10.08
C LEU A 23 -1.39 4.75 9.70
N VAL A 24 -0.87 3.85 8.86
CA VAL A 24 0.56 3.80 8.53
C VAL A 24 0.84 3.89 7.02
N ALA A 25 -0.09 3.42 6.19
CA ALA A 25 0.04 3.37 4.73
C ALA A 25 -1.32 3.41 4.03
N VAL A 26 -1.28 3.50 2.70
CA VAL A 26 -2.43 3.33 1.81
C VAL A 26 -2.08 2.33 0.71
N GLU A 27 -3.08 1.73 0.09
CA GLU A 27 -2.91 1.04 -1.19
C GLU A 27 -3.85 1.62 -2.24
N TYR A 28 -3.30 1.80 -3.43
CA TYR A 28 -4.08 2.04 -4.63
C TYR A 28 -4.36 0.70 -5.30
N LEU A 29 -5.61 0.40 -5.61
CA LEU A 29 -6.02 -0.90 -6.12
C LEU A 29 -6.84 -0.74 -7.40
N THR A 30 -6.55 -1.56 -8.41
CA THR A 30 -7.38 -1.63 -9.62
C THR A 30 -7.59 -3.08 -10.08
N PRO A 31 -8.80 -3.45 -10.53
CA PRO A 31 -9.03 -4.72 -11.20
C PRO A 31 -8.73 -4.61 -12.70
N GLY A 32 -8.08 -5.64 -13.24
CA GLY A 32 -7.93 -5.92 -14.67
C GLY A 32 -7.26 -4.82 -15.50
N GLY A 33 -7.26 -5.05 -16.82
CA GLY A 33 -6.77 -4.10 -17.82
C GLY A 33 -5.25 -3.91 -17.80
N ASP A 34 -4.82 -2.76 -18.30
CA ASP A 34 -3.41 -2.40 -18.35
C ASP A 34 -2.89 -2.03 -16.96
N ARG A 35 -1.70 -2.53 -16.63
CA ARG A 35 -1.00 -2.22 -15.38
C ARG A 35 -0.73 -0.71 -15.30
N PRO A 36 -1.31 0.01 -14.32
CA PRO A 36 -1.17 1.46 -14.24
C PRO A 36 0.18 1.87 -13.65
N SER A 37 0.41 3.18 -13.62
CA SER A 37 1.52 3.79 -12.89
C SER A 37 1.04 5.04 -12.15
N LEU A 38 1.64 5.30 -10.99
CA LEU A 38 1.37 6.49 -10.18
C LEU A 38 2.64 6.91 -9.46
N PHE A 39 2.88 8.23 -9.34
CA PHE A 39 4.10 8.79 -8.73
C PHE A 39 5.42 8.27 -9.35
N GLY A 40 5.39 7.95 -10.65
CA GLY A 40 6.53 7.35 -11.35
C GLY A 40 6.77 5.87 -11.03
N GLN A 41 5.90 5.21 -10.25
CA GLN A 41 5.97 3.79 -9.94
C GLN A 41 4.95 3.00 -10.75
N LYS A 42 5.38 1.89 -11.34
CA LYS A 42 4.45 0.86 -11.85
C LYS A 42 3.84 0.11 -10.68
N PHE A 43 2.61 -0.33 -10.85
CA PHE A 43 1.94 -1.14 -9.85
C PHE A 43 2.50 -2.57 -9.86
N ASP A 44 2.51 -3.21 -8.70
CA ASP A 44 2.77 -4.63 -8.54
C ASP A 44 1.50 -5.45 -8.76
N ASP A 45 1.63 -6.77 -8.75
CA ASP A 45 0.47 -7.65 -8.74
C ASP A 45 -0.32 -7.47 -7.44
N GLY A 46 -1.62 -7.29 -7.58
CA GLY A 46 -2.51 -7.08 -6.45
C GLY A 46 -2.87 -8.38 -5.74
N PRO A 47 -3.54 -8.29 -4.58
CA PRO A 47 -3.91 -9.44 -3.76
C PRO A 47 -4.94 -10.38 -4.42
N PHE A 48 -5.59 -9.94 -5.51
CA PHE A 48 -6.56 -10.75 -6.25
C PHE A 48 -6.06 -11.06 -7.66
N PRO A 49 -6.39 -12.24 -8.22
CA PRO A 49 -6.02 -12.59 -9.59
C PRO A 49 -6.46 -11.52 -10.60
N GLY A 50 -5.51 -11.07 -11.43
CA GLY A 50 -5.75 -10.04 -12.43
C GLY A 50 -5.97 -8.64 -11.85
N SER A 51 -5.58 -8.37 -10.60
CA SER A 51 -5.57 -7.02 -10.03
C SER A 51 -4.15 -6.48 -9.93
N TYR A 52 -4.03 -5.16 -9.79
CA TYR A 52 -2.76 -4.47 -9.55
C TYR A 52 -2.87 -3.58 -8.33
N ALA A 53 -1.78 -3.48 -7.56
CA ALA A 53 -1.69 -2.66 -6.36
C ALA A 53 -0.43 -1.80 -6.34
N LEU A 54 -0.51 -0.62 -5.73
CA LEU A 54 0.65 0.17 -5.33
C LEU A 54 0.53 0.49 -3.85
N HIS A 55 1.38 -0.13 -3.03
CA HIS A 55 1.47 0.13 -1.61
C HIS A 55 2.30 1.41 -1.37
N ALA A 56 1.83 2.30 -0.48
CA ALA A 56 2.53 3.54 -0.16
C ALA A 56 2.55 3.82 1.35
N TRP A 57 3.75 3.77 1.93
CA TRP A 57 4.05 4.10 3.33
C TRP A 57 4.04 5.61 3.58
N VAL A 58 2.85 6.22 3.53
CA VAL A 58 2.69 7.69 3.63
C VAL A 58 2.99 8.22 5.05
N TRP A 59 2.61 7.49 6.11
CA TRP A 59 2.74 7.99 7.48
C TRP A 59 3.85 7.32 8.29
N LYS A 60 4.11 6.03 8.06
CA LYS A 60 5.18 5.32 8.74
C LYS A 60 6.41 5.26 7.85
N ASN A 61 7.44 6.05 8.18
CA ASN A 61 8.72 6.04 7.46
C ASN A 61 9.24 4.60 7.26
N ASN A 62 9.60 4.27 6.03
CA ASN A 62 10.13 2.96 5.64
C ASN A 62 11.59 3.11 5.16
N PRO A 63 12.59 2.51 5.83
CA PRO A 63 13.98 2.59 5.40
C PRO A 63 14.22 1.92 4.04
N ASP A 64 13.36 0.99 3.62
CA ASP A 64 13.47 0.29 2.33
C ASP A 64 12.78 1.10 1.21
N GLY A 65 12.15 2.23 1.55
CA GLY A 65 11.50 3.15 0.62
C GLY A 65 9.98 3.20 0.77
N MET A 66 9.39 4.33 0.35
CA MET A 66 7.95 4.58 0.50
C MET A 66 7.05 3.57 -0.22
N PHE A 67 7.52 2.99 -1.32
CA PHE A 67 6.77 2.03 -2.14
C PHE A 67 7.24 0.58 -1.99
N ALA A 68 8.11 0.29 -1.01
CA ALA A 68 8.52 -1.08 -0.76
C ALA A 68 7.34 -1.90 -0.24
N ALA A 69 7.24 -3.16 -0.70
CA ALA A 69 6.15 -4.06 -0.35
C ALA A 69 6.02 -4.28 1.16
N ASN A 70 7.14 -4.32 1.88
CA ASN A 70 7.20 -4.50 3.33
C ASN A 70 7.90 -3.31 4.00
N ASN A 71 7.67 -3.13 5.31
CA ASN A 71 8.39 -2.17 6.13
C ASN A 71 9.00 -2.87 7.35
N PRO A 72 10.34 -2.93 7.48
CA PRO A 72 11.00 -3.65 8.57
C PRO A 72 10.75 -3.03 9.96
N LYS A 73 10.18 -1.82 10.03
CA LYS A 73 9.74 -1.20 11.27
C LYS A 73 8.35 -1.64 11.72
N VAL A 74 7.57 -2.32 10.87
CA VAL A 74 6.31 -2.98 11.25
C VAL A 74 6.67 -4.38 11.74
N LYS A 75 6.27 -4.71 12.96
CA LYS A 75 6.54 -6.01 13.55
C LYS A 75 5.30 -6.91 13.42
N GLY A 76 5.39 -7.94 12.56
CA GLY A 76 4.38 -8.99 12.31
C GLY A 76 4.21 -9.24 10.80
N CYS A 77 4.22 -10.46 10.25
CA CYS A 77 4.09 -11.82 10.81
C CYS A 77 5.42 -12.61 10.84
N ASN A 78 5.78 -13.17 12.01
CA ASN A 78 6.59 -14.39 12.10
C ASN A 78 5.64 -15.53 12.52
#